data_AF-A0AB36JT15-F1
#
_entry.id   AF-A0AB36JT15-F1
#
_cell.length_a   1.000
_cell.length_b   1.000
_cell.length_c   1.000
_cell.angle_alpha   90.00
_cell.angle_beta   90.00
_cell.angle_gamma   90.00
#
_symmetry.space_group_name_H-M   'P 1'
#
loop_
_entity.id
_entity.type
_entity.pdbx_description
1 polymer ?
#
loop_
_entity_poly.entity_id
_entity_poly.type
_entity_poly.pdbx_seq_one_letter_code
_entity_poly.pdbx_strand_id
1 'polypeptide(L)'
;MTKSLLAVIRWQEVYSGAAYLYGSSLDFSSDAVLFKNPRLASGKPIVQFLSKTNYQGNRRSPDLPLLVPNHVYFLEREMTTEPANRVFVQIDFFNRQNEKIAFEVLRQDMESFTCPPDTFSYTISILSAGCRQLRFKEMRLYEEKQAVERKELAPLQKKYTEKQLPEELQFVTPLIQLL
;
A
#
# COMPACT_ATOMS: atom_id res chain seq x y z
N MET A 1 -1.37 -20.02 8.94
CA MET A 1 -0.93 -18.77 8.31
C MET A 1 -1.45 -17.62 9.14
N THR A 2 -0.56 -16.85 9.78
CA THR A 2 -0.93 -15.76 10.68
C THR A 2 -0.81 -14.45 9.91
N LYS A 3 -1.93 -13.92 9.40
CA LYS A 3 -1.98 -12.63 8.71
C LYS A 3 -2.19 -11.49 9.71
N SER A 4 -1.44 -10.39 9.58
CA SER A 4 -1.70 -9.14 10.33
C SER A 4 -2.37 -8.11 9.44
N LEU A 5 -3.38 -7.41 9.97
CA LEU A 5 -3.96 -6.26 9.28
C LEU A 5 -2.93 -5.15 9.22
N LEU A 6 -2.57 -4.73 8.00
CA LEU A 6 -1.63 -3.65 7.74
C LEU A 6 -2.35 -2.31 7.58
N ALA A 7 -3.41 -2.28 6.77
CA ALA A 7 -4.18 -1.06 6.52
C ALA A 7 -5.63 -1.35 6.12
N VAL A 8 -6.51 -0.40 6.43
CA VAL A 8 -7.89 -0.34 5.93
C VAL A 8 -7.99 0.84 4.97
N ILE A 9 -8.32 0.55 3.72
CA ILE A 9 -8.37 1.50 2.61
C ILE A 9 -9.83 1.86 2.37
N ARG A 10 -10.16 3.14 2.48
CA ARG A 10 -11.52 3.67 2.30
C ARG A 10 -11.54 4.75 1.23
N TRP A 11 -12.66 4.82 0.51
CA TRP A 11 -12.92 5.90 -0.43
C TRP A 11 -13.64 7.02 0.32
N GLN A 12 -12.88 7.99 0.84
CA GLN A 12 -13.45 9.06 1.67
C GLN A 12 -13.75 10.32 0.86
N GLU A 13 -12.90 10.63 -0.13
CA GLU A 13 -12.97 11.88 -0.88
C GLU A 13 -12.72 11.63 -2.38
N VAL A 14 -13.14 12.60 -3.20
CA VAL A 14 -12.81 12.62 -4.63
C VAL A 14 -11.62 13.55 -4.85
N TYR A 15 -10.47 12.97 -5.16
CA TYR A 15 -9.31 13.74 -5.61
C TYR A 15 -9.32 13.89 -7.13
N SER A 16 -8.78 15.00 -7.63
CA SER A 16 -8.65 15.25 -9.07
C SER A 16 -7.89 14.10 -9.74
N GLY A 17 -8.50 13.51 -10.77
CA GLY A 17 -7.94 12.38 -11.54
C GLY A 17 -7.98 11.02 -10.83
N ALA A 18 -8.44 10.93 -9.57
CA ALA A 18 -8.46 9.68 -8.83
C ALA A 18 -9.68 8.81 -9.11
N ALA A 19 -10.78 9.38 -9.62
CA ALA A 19 -12.00 8.66 -9.93
C ALA A 19 -12.56 9.06 -11.31
N TYR A 20 -13.30 8.16 -11.93
CA TYR A 20 -13.93 8.42 -13.23
C TYR A 20 -15.23 9.19 -13.06
N LEU A 21 -15.21 10.50 -13.29
CA LEU A 21 -16.35 11.38 -13.04
C LEU A 21 -17.27 11.59 -14.26
N TYR A 22 -16.81 11.27 -15.47
CA TYR A 22 -17.58 11.55 -16.69
C TYR A 22 -18.86 10.71 -16.78
N GLY A 23 -20.00 11.36 -16.56
CA GLY A 23 -21.32 10.70 -16.56
C GLY A 23 -21.54 9.77 -15.35
N SER A 24 -20.75 9.95 -14.29
CA SER A 24 -20.86 9.16 -13.06
C SER A 24 -21.54 9.96 -11.95
N SER A 25 -22.35 9.27 -11.15
CA SER A 25 -22.84 9.77 -9.85
C SER A 25 -22.07 9.12 -8.71
N LEU A 26 -21.75 9.90 -7.68
CA LEU A 26 -21.04 9.46 -6.49
C LEU A 26 -21.78 9.92 -5.24
N ASP A 27 -22.28 8.96 -4.46
CA ASP A 27 -22.95 9.21 -3.20
C ASP A 27 -22.08 8.68 -2.06
N PHE A 28 -21.57 9.59 -1.22
CA PHE A 28 -20.79 9.25 -0.02
C PHE A 28 -21.73 9.06 1.16
N SER A 29 -21.77 7.84 1.70
CA SER A 29 -22.44 7.52 2.95
C SER A 29 -21.41 7.23 4.05
N SER A 30 -21.82 7.21 5.31
CA SER A 30 -20.92 6.90 6.44
C SER A 30 -20.19 5.56 6.29
N ASP A 31 -20.85 4.60 5.61
CA ASP A 31 -20.40 3.21 5.59
C ASP A 31 -19.88 2.76 4.21
N ALA A 32 -20.25 3.46 3.14
CA ALA A 32 -19.90 3.07 1.78
C ALA A 32 -19.99 4.23 0.78
N VAL A 33 -19.32 4.08 -0.35
CA VAL A 33 -19.46 4.94 -1.52
C VAL A 33 -20.25 4.21 -2.59
N LEU A 34 -21.31 4.86 -3.08
CA LEU A 34 -22.10 4.35 -4.19
C LEU A 34 -21.70 5.10 -5.47
N PHE A 35 -21.12 4.35 -6.39
CA PHE A 35 -20.78 4.82 -7.73
C PHE A 35 -21.80 4.29 -8.74
N LYS A 36 -22.35 5.16 -9.59
CA LYS A 36 -23.27 4.78 -10.66
C LYS A 36 -22.83 5.38 -11.98
N ASN A 37 -22.63 4.55 -13.00
CA ASN A 37 -22.41 4.98 -14.37
C ASN A 37 -22.89 3.90 -15.35
N PRO A 38 -24.09 4.03 -15.93
CA PRO A 38 -24.64 3.05 -16.88
C PRO A 38 -23.87 2.95 -18.20
N ARG A 39 -23.04 3.94 -18.54
CA ARG A 39 -22.32 4.07 -19.82
C ARG A 39 -20.80 3.95 -19.66
N LEU A 40 -20.33 3.47 -18.51
CA LEU A 40 -18.92 3.26 -18.28
C LEU A 40 -18.41 2.10 -19.15
N ALA A 41 -17.44 2.40 -20.02
CA ALA A 41 -16.79 1.38 -20.82
C ALA A 41 -16.00 0.39 -19.94
N SER A 42 -15.96 -0.88 -20.35
CA SER A 42 -15.14 -1.88 -19.67
C SER A 42 -13.65 -1.54 -19.78
N GLY A 43 -12.88 -1.88 -18.75
CA GLY A 43 -11.45 -1.59 -18.65
C GLY A 43 -11.13 -0.16 -18.18
N LYS A 44 -12.14 0.67 -17.88
CA LYS A 44 -11.90 1.99 -17.29
C LYS A 44 -11.74 1.89 -15.77
N PRO A 45 -10.76 2.60 -15.18
CA PRO A 45 -10.61 2.68 -13.73
C PRO A 45 -11.76 3.52 -13.16
N ILE A 46 -12.47 2.98 -12.19
CA ILE A 46 -13.54 3.66 -11.43
C ILE A 46 -12.90 4.59 -10.39
N VAL A 47 -11.95 4.05 -9.64
CA VAL A 47 -11.20 4.75 -8.59
C VAL A 47 -9.78 4.18 -8.48
N GLN A 48 -8.83 5.05 -8.13
CA GLN A 48 -7.42 4.73 -7.93
C GLN A 48 -6.91 5.26 -6.59
N PHE A 49 -6.23 4.38 -5.86
CA PHE A 49 -5.55 4.65 -4.60
C PHE A 49 -4.04 4.65 -4.83
N LEU A 50 -3.32 5.55 -4.16
CA LEU A 50 -1.91 5.82 -4.42
C LEU A 50 -1.06 5.57 -3.16
N SER A 51 0.08 4.90 -3.30
CA SER A 51 1.07 4.73 -2.22
C SER A 51 2.05 5.90 -2.10
N LYS A 52 2.10 6.75 -3.13
CA LYS A 52 2.98 7.92 -3.20
C LYS A 52 2.22 9.06 -3.85
N THR A 53 2.24 10.22 -3.21
CA THR A 53 1.63 11.45 -3.72
C THR A 53 2.60 12.61 -3.59
N ASN A 54 2.39 13.65 -4.40
CA ASN A 54 3.03 14.94 -4.20
C ASN A 54 1.99 15.91 -3.64
N TYR A 55 2.17 16.34 -2.40
CA TYR A 55 1.18 17.20 -1.73
C TYR A 55 1.01 18.57 -2.43
N GLN A 56 2.08 19.17 -2.96
CA GLN A 56 1.99 20.49 -3.60
C GLN A 56 1.12 20.48 -4.85
N GLY A 57 1.18 19.40 -5.64
CA GLY A 57 0.37 19.24 -6.85
C GLY A 57 -0.99 18.60 -6.57
N ASN A 58 -1.02 17.53 -5.77
CA ASN A 58 -2.20 16.68 -5.63
C ASN A 58 -3.09 17.10 -4.44
N ARG A 59 -2.54 17.84 -3.47
CA ARG A 59 -3.19 18.18 -2.18
C ARG A 59 -3.80 16.95 -1.49
N ARG A 60 -3.14 15.81 -1.64
CA ARG A 60 -3.60 14.48 -1.25
C ARG A 60 -2.47 13.75 -0.54
N SER A 61 -2.75 13.19 0.63
CA SER A 61 -1.86 12.23 1.30
C SER A 61 -1.97 10.84 0.68
N PRO A 62 -0.93 9.99 0.71
CA PRO A 62 -1.04 8.62 0.22
C PRO A 62 -2.14 7.84 0.94
N ASP A 63 -2.94 7.09 0.20
CA ASP A 63 -4.01 6.24 0.78
C ASP A 63 -3.48 4.86 1.19
N LEU A 64 -2.34 4.46 0.63
CA LEU A 64 -1.80 3.12 0.74
C LEU A 64 -0.50 3.11 1.57
N PRO A 65 -0.30 2.10 2.44
CA PRO A 65 0.93 1.97 3.21
C PRO A 65 2.11 1.57 2.32
N LEU A 66 3.32 1.71 2.85
CA LEU A 66 4.52 1.20 2.19
C LEU A 66 4.55 -0.33 2.26
N LEU A 67 4.91 -0.98 1.14
CA LEU A 67 5.11 -2.43 1.08
C LEU A 67 6.61 -2.75 1.13
N VAL A 68 6.94 -3.87 1.76
CA VAL A 68 8.29 -4.42 1.75
C VAL A 68 8.47 -5.24 0.48
N PRO A 69 9.54 -5.03 -0.29
CA PRO A 69 9.83 -5.86 -1.45
C PRO A 69 10.00 -7.35 -1.08
N ASN A 70 9.66 -8.25 -2.00
CA ASN A 70 9.69 -9.71 -1.83
C ASN A 70 8.80 -10.25 -0.69
N HIS A 71 7.86 -9.46 -0.18
CA HIS A 71 6.87 -9.91 0.80
C HIS A 71 5.53 -10.24 0.15
N VAL A 72 4.81 -11.18 0.77
CA VAL A 72 3.47 -11.59 0.36
C VAL A 72 2.44 -10.81 1.17
N TYR A 73 1.49 -10.23 0.45
CA TYR A 73 0.37 -9.48 1.01
C TYR A 73 -0.94 -10.12 0.56
N PHE A 74 -2.01 -9.92 1.34
CA PHE A 74 -3.36 -10.33 0.99
C PHE A 74 -4.26 -9.11 0.91
N LEU A 75 -4.99 -8.98 -0.19
CA LEU A 75 -6.00 -7.95 -0.34
C LEU A 75 -7.38 -8.57 -0.17
N GLU A 76 -8.09 -8.16 0.86
CA GLU A 76 -9.52 -8.41 1.02
C GLU A 76 -10.30 -7.19 0.54
N ARG A 77 -11.39 -7.40 -0.19
CA ARG A 77 -12.25 -6.33 -0.66
C ARG A 77 -13.68 -6.56 -0.23
N GLU A 78 -14.29 -5.51 0.28
CA GLU A 78 -15.70 -5.48 0.64
C GLU A 78 -16.41 -4.51 -0.30
N MET A 79 -16.93 -5.06 -1.41
CA MET A 79 -17.66 -4.29 -2.40
C MET A 79 -18.69 -5.14 -3.16
N THR A 80 -19.78 -4.52 -3.59
CA THR A 80 -20.83 -5.18 -4.38
C THR A 80 -21.08 -4.41 -5.67
N THR A 81 -21.49 -5.11 -6.73
CA THR A 81 -21.69 -4.53 -8.05
C THR A 81 -23.00 -4.96 -8.68
N GLU A 82 -23.53 -4.09 -9.54
CA GLU A 82 -24.67 -4.40 -10.40
C GLU A 82 -24.30 -4.15 -11.86
N PRO A 83 -24.28 -5.17 -12.73
CA PRO A 83 -24.46 -6.60 -12.45
C PRO A 83 -23.36 -7.18 -11.55
N ALA A 84 -23.65 -8.31 -10.89
CA ALA A 84 -22.74 -8.92 -9.92
C ALA A 84 -21.39 -9.33 -10.53
N ASN A 85 -20.32 -9.18 -9.74
CA ASN A 85 -18.94 -9.53 -10.07
C ASN A 85 -18.41 -8.90 -11.37
N ARG A 86 -18.85 -7.67 -11.68
CA ARG A 86 -18.43 -6.93 -12.88
C ARG A 86 -17.35 -5.89 -12.61
N VAL A 87 -16.46 -6.16 -11.64
CA VAL A 87 -15.26 -5.37 -11.35
C VAL A 87 -14.08 -6.28 -11.08
N PHE A 88 -12.88 -5.76 -11.30
CA PHE A 88 -11.64 -6.38 -10.85
C PHE A 88 -10.72 -5.30 -10.29
N VAL A 89 -9.82 -5.71 -9.40
CA VAL A 89 -8.81 -4.82 -8.84
C VAL A 89 -7.52 -5.05 -9.61
N GLN A 90 -6.79 -4.00 -9.94
CA GLN A 90 -5.46 -4.09 -10.53
C GLN A 90 -4.48 -3.36 -9.64
N ILE A 91 -3.37 -4.03 -9.33
CA ILE A 91 -2.24 -3.46 -8.60
C ILE A 91 -1.13 -3.21 -9.60
N ASP A 92 -0.71 -1.97 -9.76
CA ASP A 92 0.41 -1.60 -10.62
C ASP A 92 1.61 -1.21 -9.77
N PHE A 93 2.76 -1.82 -10.03
CA PHE A 93 4.02 -1.58 -9.32
C PHE A 93 4.95 -0.71 -10.18
N PHE A 94 5.62 0.24 -9.53
CA PHE A 94 6.50 1.22 -10.17
C PHE A 94 7.87 1.26 -9.51
N ASN A 95 8.92 1.44 -10.31
CA ASN A 95 10.27 1.70 -9.83
C ASN A 95 10.46 3.17 -9.40
N ARG A 96 11.67 3.52 -8.97
CA ARG A 96 12.02 4.88 -8.52
C ARG A 96 11.92 5.92 -9.64
N GLN A 97 12.07 5.50 -10.90
CA GLN A 97 11.95 6.30 -12.12
C GLN A 97 10.48 6.45 -12.58
N ASN A 98 9.52 5.92 -11.82
CA ASN A 98 8.08 5.95 -12.13
C ASN A 98 7.70 5.12 -13.37
N GLU A 99 8.51 4.13 -13.72
CA GLU A 99 8.22 3.16 -14.77
C GLU A 99 7.48 1.97 -14.18
N LYS A 100 6.45 1.49 -14.89
CA LYS A 100 5.67 0.32 -14.49
C LYS A 100 6.51 -0.94 -14.67
N ILE A 101 6.83 -1.62 -13.57
CA ILE A 101 7.67 -2.84 -13.59
C ILE A 101 6.84 -4.12 -13.64
N ALA A 102 5.66 -4.12 -13.01
CA ALA A 102 4.78 -5.27 -12.95
C ALA A 102 3.34 -4.84 -12.66
N PHE A 103 2.41 -5.76 -12.85
CA PHE A 103 1.04 -5.60 -12.38
C PHE A 103 0.42 -6.94 -12.02
N GLU A 104 -0.57 -6.88 -11.12
CA GLU A 104 -1.38 -8.02 -10.72
C GLU A 104 -2.86 -7.67 -10.86
N VAL A 105 -3.69 -8.64 -11.28
CA VAL A 105 -5.13 -8.45 -11.46
C VAL A 105 -5.88 -9.39 -10.54
N LEU A 106 -6.61 -8.82 -9.59
CA LEU A 106 -7.31 -9.56 -8.55
C LEU A 106 -8.82 -9.65 -8.81
N ARG A 107 -9.36 -10.89 -8.80
CA ARG A 107 -10.75 -11.19 -9.20
C ARG A 107 -11.60 -11.88 -8.14
N GLN A 108 -11.01 -12.40 -7.08
CA GLN A 108 -11.73 -12.90 -5.91
C GLN A 108 -11.73 -11.88 -4.77
N ASP A 109 -12.64 -12.07 -3.80
CA ASP A 109 -12.81 -11.16 -2.67
C ASP A 109 -11.61 -11.12 -1.73
N MET A 110 -10.84 -12.21 -1.68
CA MET A 110 -9.56 -12.29 -0.99
C MET A 110 -8.55 -13.00 -1.86
N GLU A 111 -7.46 -12.32 -2.22
CA GLU A 111 -6.36 -12.88 -3.01
C GLU A 111 -5.02 -12.40 -2.46
N SER A 112 -3.99 -13.23 -2.60
CA SER A 112 -2.61 -12.87 -2.26
C SER A 112 -1.85 -12.37 -3.48
N PHE A 113 -0.93 -11.46 -3.25
CA PHE A 113 0.02 -10.96 -4.25
C PHE A 113 1.40 -10.78 -3.64
N THR A 114 2.44 -10.89 -4.46
CA THR A 114 3.83 -10.69 -4.03
C THR A 114 4.33 -9.33 -4.51
N CYS A 115 4.93 -8.56 -3.60
CA CYS A 115 5.54 -7.28 -3.95
C CYS A 115 6.87 -7.51 -4.70
N PRO A 116 7.03 -7.04 -5.95
CA PRO A 116 8.29 -7.19 -6.70
C PRO A 116 9.49 -6.54 -5.99
N PRO A 117 10.72 -7.03 -6.21
CA PRO A 117 11.94 -6.55 -5.53
C PRO A 117 12.25 -5.07 -5.78
N ASP A 118 12.02 -4.57 -6.99
CA ASP A 118 12.34 -3.20 -7.39
C ASP A 118 11.17 -2.21 -7.17
N THR A 119 10.19 -2.60 -6.35
CA THR A 119 9.02 -1.76 -6.08
C THR A 119 9.40 -0.56 -5.23
N PHE A 120 9.19 0.64 -5.77
CA PHE A 120 9.31 1.90 -5.04
C PHE A 120 7.95 2.46 -4.64
N SER A 121 6.95 2.33 -5.52
CA SER A 121 5.57 2.75 -5.27
C SER A 121 4.61 1.85 -6.01
N TYR A 122 3.35 1.85 -5.59
CA TYR A 122 2.30 1.07 -6.23
C TYR A 122 0.98 1.84 -6.21
N THR A 123 0.07 1.40 -7.08
CA THR A 123 -1.30 1.92 -7.13
C THR A 123 -2.27 0.77 -7.16
N ILE A 124 -3.42 0.96 -6.51
CA ILE A 124 -4.53 0.00 -6.54
C ILE A 124 -5.67 0.68 -7.28
N SER A 125 -6.09 0.11 -8.40
CA SER A 125 -7.17 0.60 -9.24
C SER A 125 -8.32 -0.39 -9.24
N ILE A 126 -9.55 0.09 -9.06
CA ILE A 126 -10.76 -0.71 -9.27
C ILE A 126 -11.22 -0.46 -10.71
N LEU A 127 -11.25 -1.49 -11.55
CA LEU A 127 -11.63 -1.38 -12.95
C LEU A 127 -13.01 -1.98 -13.21
N SER A 128 -13.76 -1.35 -14.11
CA SER A 128 -15.05 -1.86 -14.57
C SER A 128 -14.89 -3.01 -15.56
N ALA A 129 -15.58 -4.12 -15.30
CA ALA A 129 -15.84 -5.20 -16.27
C ALA A 129 -17.29 -5.15 -16.80
N GLY A 130 -17.80 -3.93 -17.01
CA GLY A 130 -19.18 -3.67 -17.41
C GLY A 130 -20.14 -3.53 -16.23
N CYS A 131 -19.68 -3.05 -15.08
CA CYS A 131 -20.56 -2.69 -13.98
C CYS A 131 -21.29 -1.37 -14.29
N ARG A 132 -22.55 -1.30 -13.89
CA ARG A 132 -23.37 -0.08 -13.93
C ARG A 132 -23.39 0.62 -12.58
N GLN A 133 -23.37 -0.16 -11.50
CA GLN A 133 -23.26 0.35 -10.14
C GLN A 133 -22.19 -0.41 -9.36
N LEU A 134 -21.50 0.30 -8.48
CA LEU A 134 -20.53 -0.22 -7.53
C LEU A 134 -20.85 0.39 -6.16
N ARG A 135 -21.06 -0.46 -5.16
CA ARG A 135 -21.08 -0.09 -3.74
C ARG A 135 -19.77 -0.52 -3.12
N PHE A 136 -18.89 0.44 -2.87
CA PHE A 136 -17.59 0.24 -2.28
C PHE A 136 -17.65 0.52 -0.77
N LYS A 137 -17.31 -0.45 0.08
CA LYS A 137 -17.24 -0.25 1.53
C LYS A 137 -15.80 0.01 1.97
N GLU A 138 -14.94 -1.00 1.87
CA GLU A 138 -13.51 -0.87 2.17
C GLU A 138 -12.69 -1.98 1.50
N MET A 139 -11.37 -1.78 1.43
CA MET A 139 -10.41 -2.86 1.18
C MET A 139 -9.49 -2.99 2.38
N ARG A 140 -9.15 -4.21 2.76
CA ARG A 140 -8.24 -4.50 3.87
C ARG A 140 -7.00 -5.16 3.31
N LEU A 141 -5.86 -4.56 3.61
CA LEU A 141 -4.57 -5.08 3.23
C LEU A 141 -3.96 -5.79 4.44
N TYR A 142 -3.57 -7.04 4.25
CA TYR A 142 -2.91 -7.86 5.24
C TYR A 142 -1.50 -8.18 4.81
N GLU A 143 -0.61 -8.27 5.78
CA GLU A 143 0.75 -8.76 5.61
C GLU A 143 0.85 -10.19 6.14
N GLU A 144 1.58 -11.03 5.43
CA GLU A 144 1.99 -12.33 5.96
C GLU A 144 3.03 -12.10 7.07
N LYS A 145 2.73 -12.50 8.32
CA LYS A 145 3.74 -12.46 9.37
C LYS A 145 4.82 -13.47 9.05
N GLN A 146 5.91 -13.00 8.43
CA GLN A 146 7.16 -13.71 8.55
C GLN A 146 7.57 -13.64 10.02
N ALA A 147 7.85 -14.79 10.62
CA ALA A 147 8.59 -14.84 11.87
C ALA A 147 9.99 -14.33 11.55
N VAL A 148 10.15 -13.00 11.52
CA VAL A 148 11.45 -12.39 11.50
C VAL A 148 12.06 -12.82 12.83
N GLU A 149 12.97 -13.79 12.79
CA GLU A 149 14.03 -13.86 13.77
C GLU A 149 14.64 -12.46 13.79
N ARG A 150 14.13 -11.62 14.69
CA ARG A 150 14.89 -10.48 15.17
C ARG A 150 16.11 -11.17 15.76
N LYS A 151 17.19 -11.27 14.98
CA LYS A 151 18.52 -11.19 15.57
C LYS A 151 18.46 -9.85 16.28
N GLU A 152 18.14 -9.91 17.58
CA GLU A 152 18.59 -8.91 18.51
C GLU A 152 20.10 -8.87 18.27
N LEU A 153 20.52 -7.99 17.37
CA LEU A 153 21.86 -7.47 17.43
C LEU A 153 21.88 -6.85 18.81
N ALA A 154 22.33 -7.63 19.80
CA ALA A 154 22.66 -7.14 21.11
C ALA A 154 23.35 -5.81 20.86
N PRO A 155 22.92 -4.71 21.52
CA PRO A 155 23.51 -3.40 21.26
C PRO A 155 25.02 -3.61 21.24
N LEU A 156 25.67 -3.28 20.11
CA LEU A 156 27.12 -3.40 20.00
C LEU A 156 27.66 -2.74 21.26
N GLN A 157 28.18 -3.55 22.19
CA GLN A 157 28.72 -3.02 23.42
C GLN A 157 29.94 -2.22 22.96
N LYS A 158 29.77 -0.91 22.76
CA LYS A 158 30.83 0.02 22.40
C LYS A 158 31.73 0.22 23.62
N LYS A 159 32.36 -0.87 24.07
CA LYS A 159 33.33 -0.89 25.14
C LYS A 159 34.68 -1.07 24.48
N TYR A 160 35.55 -0.08 24.66
CA TYR A 160 36.94 -0.21 24.26
C TYR A 160 37.60 -1.22 25.22
N THR A 161 38.26 -2.24 24.68
CA THR A 161 39.25 -2.99 25.46
C THR A 161 40.47 -2.09 25.66
N GLU A 162 41.13 -2.07 26.82
CA GLU A 162 42.26 -1.17 27.13
C GLU A 162 43.33 -1.11 26.02
N LYS A 163 43.52 -2.21 25.29
CA LYS A 163 44.50 -2.35 24.20
C LYS A 163 44.07 -1.75 22.84
N GLN A 164 42.83 -1.29 22.71
CA GLN A 164 42.23 -0.79 21.47
C GLN A 164 41.83 0.69 21.55
N LEU A 165 42.19 1.40 22.62
CA LEU A 165 41.87 2.82 22.77
C LEU A 165 42.82 3.66 21.88
N PRO A 166 42.32 4.43 20.89
CA PRO A 166 43.14 5.36 20.11
C PRO A 166 43.81 6.41 21.02
N GLU A 167 45.04 6.83 20.70
CA GLU A 167 45.78 7.85 21.47
C GLU A 167 45.02 9.18 21.59
N GLU A 168 44.17 9.48 20.61
CA GLU A 168 43.31 10.66 20.54
C GLU A 168 42.31 10.76 21.71
N LEU A 169 41.98 9.63 22.35
CA LEU A 169 40.98 9.57 23.43
C LEU A 169 41.58 9.56 24.84
N GLN A 170 42.91 9.72 24.98
CA GLN A 170 43.60 9.70 26.28
C GLN A 170 43.06 10.72 27.28
N PHE A 171 42.61 11.90 26.83
CA PHE A 171 42.12 12.97 27.71
C PHE A 171 40.71 12.72 28.26
N VAL A 172 39.97 11.78 27.67
CA VAL A 172 38.58 11.47 28.03
C VAL A 172 38.44 10.10 28.67
N THR A 173 39.56 9.39 28.84
CA THR A 173 39.67 8.08 29.51
C THR A 173 38.86 7.95 30.81
N PRO A 174 38.86 8.92 31.75
CA PRO A 174 38.09 8.79 33.00
C PRO A 174 36.56 8.82 32.80
N LEU A 175 36.07 9.19 31.62
CA LEU A 175 34.63 9.20 31.28
C LEU A 175 34.20 7.97 30.46
N ILE A 176 35.14 7.09 30.10
CA ILE A 176 34.87 5.89 29.29
C ILE A 176 34.78 4.68 30.23
N GLN A 177 33.70 3.89 30.11
CA GLN A 177 33.60 2.59 30.81
C GLN A 177 34.43 1.53 30.06
N LEU A 178 35.61 1.23 30.59
CA LEU A 178 36.48 0.15 30.12
C LEU A 178 36.11 -1.19 30.81
N LEU A 179 36.41 -2.31 30.16
CA LEU A 179 36.32 -3.67 30.72
C LEU A 179 37.70 -4.18 31.14
#